data_AF-A0A0D8XP28-F1
#
_entry.id   AF-A0A0D8XP28-F1
#
_cell.length_a   1.000
_cell.length_b   1.000
_cell.length_c   1.000
_cell.angle_alpha   90.00
_cell.angle_beta   90.00
_cell.angle_gamma   90.00
#
_symmetry.space_group_name_H-M   'P 1'
#
loop_
_entity.id
_entity.type
_entity.pdbx_description
1 polymer ?
#
loop_
_entity_poly.entity_id
_entity_poly.type
_entity_poly.pdbx_seq_one_letter_code
_entity_poly.pdbx_strand_id
1 'polypeptide(L)'
;FKSVISELEILCCTAVILRATSMLEITEQETSGKLSRSLIAIYASCSDESKSDVKKYTSEEIREHKITRFRKQKELKTVIDQLKNEQQMNKMDESVQRRLYLTVLKYWSNKVVEELESIEEELPLVEMMRNRLQTRDVEKDTSTNSLFFHDEKPTTLKPFILTRSAQQKSVFGLGYPSIPTMTVDEWYNQRFGDTFSQQKHGKTEYSKGDSGDEGSSEDEHEENDEQTRAQLMKWDEYKDYHRRGWGNTHNKG
;
A
#
# COMPACT_ATOMS: atom_id res chain seq x y z
N PHE A 1 61.03 24.90 33.88
CA PHE A 1 60.92 26.11 33.03
C PHE A 1 60.53 25.80 31.59
N LYS A 2 61.26 24.98 30.82
CA LYS A 2 60.88 24.65 29.42
C LYS A 2 59.52 23.92 29.27
N SER A 3 59.13 23.07 30.24
CA SER A 3 57.84 22.35 30.22
C SER A 3 56.62 23.22 30.55
N VAL A 4 56.82 24.31 31.31
CA VAL A 4 55.71 25.19 31.74
C VAL A 4 55.35 26.17 30.61
N ILE A 5 56.32 26.56 29.79
CA ILE A 5 56.11 27.43 28.63
C ILE A 5 55.34 26.71 27.52
N SER A 6 55.62 25.42 27.28
CA SER A 6 54.88 24.63 26.29
C SER A 6 53.42 24.40 26.67
N GLU A 7 53.12 24.22 27.96
CA GLU A 7 51.72 24.05 28.41
C GLU A 7 50.92 25.36 28.28
N LEU A 8 51.55 26.51 28.55
CA LEU A 8 50.95 27.83 28.37
C LEU A 8 50.69 28.18 26.88
N GLU A 9 51.57 27.78 25.97
CA GLU A 9 51.35 27.95 24.52
C GLU A 9 50.19 27.07 24.01
N ILE A 10 50.06 25.84 24.50
CA ILE A 10 48.96 24.93 24.13
C ILE A 10 47.62 25.42 24.68
N LEU A 11 47.58 25.93 25.91
CA LEU A 11 46.39 26.52 26.51
C LEU A 11 45.96 27.81 25.79
N CYS A 12 46.91 28.62 25.29
CA CYS A 12 46.58 29.82 24.54
C CYS A 12 46.04 29.49 23.14
N CYS A 13 46.65 28.54 22.43
CA CYS A 13 46.17 28.07 21.13
C CYS A 13 44.78 27.43 21.21
N THR A 14 44.53 26.57 22.21
CA THR A 14 43.21 25.93 22.36
C THR A 14 42.12 26.93 22.72
N ALA A 15 42.42 27.94 23.56
CA ALA A 15 41.47 29.01 23.89
C ALA A 15 41.14 29.91 22.69
N VAL A 16 42.12 30.21 21.82
CA VAL A 16 41.88 31.00 20.59
C VAL A 16 41.06 30.20 19.59
N ILE A 17 41.33 28.90 19.44
CA ILE A 17 40.56 28.02 18.54
C ILE A 17 39.11 27.89 19.03
N LEU A 18 38.89 27.65 20.33
CA LEU A 18 37.54 27.53 20.91
C LEU A 18 36.73 28.84 20.78
N ARG A 19 37.37 30.00 20.91
CA ARG A 19 36.72 31.30 20.68
C ARG A 19 36.41 31.55 19.20
N ALA A 20 37.29 31.13 18.30
CA ALA A 20 37.07 31.25 16.86
C ALA A 20 35.95 30.32 16.39
N THR A 21 35.88 29.09 16.91
CA THR A 21 34.79 28.15 16.59
C THR A 21 33.46 28.61 17.17
N SER A 22 33.41 29.13 18.40
CA SER A 22 32.16 29.66 18.96
C SER A 22 31.69 30.91 18.21
N MET A 23 32.59 31.79 17.76
CA MET A 23 32.24 32.95 16.94
C MET A 23 31.70 32.54 15.56
N LEU A 24 32.29 31.52 14.93
CA LEU A 24 31.80 30.97 13.65
C LEU A 24 30.39 30.33 13.81
N GLU A 25 30.18 29.57 14.88
CA GLU A 25 28.90 28.89 15.17
C GLU A 25 27.78 29.89 15.51
N ILE A 26 28.10 30.99 16.22
CA ILE A 26 27.15 32.10 16.47
C ILE A 26 26.81 32.85 15.17
N THR A 27 27.78 33.02 14.25
CA THR A 27 27.51 33.67 12.96
C THR A 27 26.67 32.81 12.01
N GLU A 28 26.80 31.48 12.03
CA GLU A 28 25.94 30.58 11.24
C GLU A 28 24.49 30.52 11.77
N GLN A 29 24.29 30.55 13.09
CA GLN A 29 22.93 30.59 13.67
C GLN A 29 22.23 31.94 13.44
N GLU A 30 22.94 33.06 13.53
CA GLU A 30 22.36 34.37 13.27
C GLU A 30 22.04 34.60 11.79
N THR A 31 22.88 34.13 10.87
CA THR A 31 22.66 34.28 9.42
C THR A 31 21.57 33.34 8.92
N SER A 32 21.52 32.08 9.39
CA SER A 32 20.43 31.14 9.07
C SER A 32 19.08 31.61 9.63
N GLY A 33 19.05 32.20 10.83
CA GLY A 33 17.84 32.77 11.43
C GLY A 33 17.35 34.05 10.74
N LYS A 34 18.27 34.90 10.25
CA LYS A 34 17.92 36.12 9.48
C LYS A 34 17.44 35.77 8.06
N LEU A 35 18.09 34.81 7.39
CA LEU A 35 17.66 34.27 6.10
C LEU A 35 16.31 33.55 6.22
N SER A 36 16.10 32.75 7.27
CA SER A 36 14.81 32.08 7.48
C SER A 36 13.69 33.09 7.74
N ARG A 37 13.92 34.14 8.54
CA ARG A 37 12.93 35.20 8.75
C ARG A 37 12.64 36.01 7.49
N SER A 38 13.65 36.34 6.68
CA SER A 38 13.41 37.01 5.40
C SER A 38 12.67 36.11 4.41
N LEU A 39 12.96 34.82 4.39
CA LEU A 39 12.32 33.85 3.49
C LEU A 39 10.89 33.56 3.95
N ILE A 40 10.63 33.53 5.26
CA ILE A 40 9.29 33.50 5.87
C ILE A 40 8.51 34.78 5.57
N ALA A 41 9.15 35.96 5.64
CA ALA A 41 8.51 37.24 5.31
C ALA A 41 8.17 37.34 3.81
N ILE A 42 9.05 36.86 2.94
CA ILE A 42 8.80 36.75 1.50
C ILE A 42 7.66 35.78 1.24
N TYR A 43 7.68 34.58 1.86
CA TYR A 43 6.61 33.59 1.77
C TYR A 43 5.26 34.16 2.27
N ALA A 44 5.25 34.89 3.38
CA ALA A 44 4.06 35.54 3.93
C ALA A 44 3.53 36.65 3.01
N SER A 45 4.42 37.41 2.36
CA SER A 45 4.04 38.45 1.39
C SER A 45 3.48 37.89 0.08
N CYS A 46 3.86 36.65 -0.29
CA CYS A 46 3.37 35.95 -1.47
C CYS A 46 2.15 35.05 -1.20
N SER A 47 1.75 34.84 0.06
CA SER A 47 0.66 33.92 0.43
C SER A 47 -0.72 34.57 0.47
N ASP A 48 -0.83 35.85 0.09
CA ASP A 48 -2.06 36.64 0.17
C ASP A 48 -2.70 36.91 -1.21
N GLU A 49 -2.53 35.99 -2.16
CA GLU A 49 -3.43 35.91 -3.31
C GLU A 49 -4.59 34.99 -2.92
N SER A 50 -5.74 35.62 -2.68
CA SER A 50 -7.09 35.08 -2.61
C SER A 50 -7.19 33.57 -2.74
N LYS A 51 -7.73 32.90 -1.71
CA LYS A 51 -8.42 31.61 -1.86
C LYS A 51 -9.55 31.79 -2.88
N SER A 52 -9.22 31.78 -4.16
CA SER A 52 -10.18 31.71 -5.24
C SER A 52 -10.92 30.41 -5.03
N ASP A 53 -12.24 30.50 -4.96
CA ASP A 53 -13.18 29.39 -4.88
C ASP A 53 -12.63 28.20 -5.69
N VAL A 54 -12.19 27.14 -4.99
CA VAL A 54 -11.50 26.00 -5.63
C VAL A 54 -12.52 25.37 -6.55
N LYS A 55 -12.40 25.68 -7.85
CA LYS A 55 -13.34 25.19 -8.86
C LYS A 55 -13.30 23.68 -8.83
N LYS A 56 -14.36 23.07 -8.32
CA LYS A 56 -14.52 21.61 -8.34
C LYS A 56 -14.78 21.20 -9.79
N TYR A 57 -13.79 20.58 -10.39
CA TYR A 57 -13.90 20.00 -11.72
C TYR A 57 -14.72 18.71 -11.66
N THR A 58 -15.53 18.48 -12.69
CA THR A 58 -16.16 17.18 -12.94
C THR A 58 -15.10 16.15 -13.35
N SER A 59 -15.38 14.85 -13.19
CA SER A 59 -14.45 13.79 -13.58
C SER A 59 -14.05 13.85 -15.06
N GLU A 60 -14.97 14.30 -15.91
CA GLU A 60 -14.75 14.48 -17.35
C GLU A 60 -13.77 15.63 -17.61
N GLU A 61 -13.97 16.78 -16.97
CA GLU A 61 -13.07 17.93 -17.06
C GLU A 61 -11.67 17.60 -16.53
N ILE A 62 -11.56 16.90 -15.40
CA ILE A 62 -10.27 16.46 -14.84
C ILE A 62 -9.52 15.61 -15.87
N ARG A 63 -10.22 14.66 -16.50
CA ARG A 63 -9.64 13.81 -17.53
C ARG A 63 -9.18 14.62 -18.74
N GLU A 64 -9.98 15.58 -19.20
CA GLU A 64 -9.64 16.46 -20.31
C GLU A 64 -8.43 17.34 -20.00
N HIS A 65 -8.32 17.86 -18.77
CA HIS A 65 -7.16 18.59 -18.29
C HIS A 65 -5.90 17.72 -18.31
N LYS A 66 -5.97 16.48 -17.81
CA LYS A 66 -4.86 15.52 -17.85
C LYS A 66 -4.44 15.20 -19.30
N ILE A 67 -5.39 14.96 -20.19
CA ILE A 67 -5.12 14.70 -21.62
C ILE A 67 -4.46 15.92 -22.28
N THR A 68 -4.99 17.11 -22.03
CA THR A 68 -4.47 18.35 -22.61
C THR A 68 -3.05 18.64 -22.13
N ARG A 69 -2.78 18.46 -20.83
CA ARG A 69 -1.44 18.58 -20.26
C ARG A 69 -0.48 17.57 -20.88
N PHE A 70 -0.87 16.30 -20.97
CA PHE A 70 -0.05 15.25 -21.55
C PHE A 70 0.31 15.55 -23.02
N ARG A 71 -0.67 15.99 -23.81
CA ARG A 71 -0.45 16.39 -25.22
C ARG A 71 0.54 17.54 -25.33
N LYS A 72 0.37 18.59 -24.53
CA LYS A 72 1.27 19.75 -24.49
C LYS A 72 2.69 19.37 -24.08
N GLN A 73 2.83 18.52 -23.07
CA GLN A 73 4.13 18.04 -22.61
C GLN A 73 4.83 17.18 -23.67
N LYS A 74 4.07 16.32 -24.36
CA LYS A 74 4.57 15.52 -25.47
C LYS A 74 5.04 16.40 -26.63
N GLU A 75 4.26 17.40 -27.01
CA GLU A 75 4.62 18.38 -28.05
C GLU A 75 5.92 19.13 -27.68
N LEU A 76 6.00 19.68 -26.47
CA LEU A 76 7.21 20.36 -26.00
C LEU A 76 8.43 19.44 -26.02
N LYS A 77 8.27 18.17 -25.63
CA LYS A 77 9.35 17.18 -25.70
C LYS A 77 9.81 16.94 -27.13
N THR A 78 8.88 16.76 -28.08
CA THR A 78 9.23 16.61 -29.50
C THR A 78 9.95 17.82 -30.07
N VAL A 79 9.52 19.04 -29.69
CA VAL A 79 10.16 20.29 -30.11
C VAL A 79 11.57 20.41 -29.51
N ILE A 80 11.77 20.02 -28.25
CA ILE A 80 13.10 19.98 -27.62
C ILE A 80 14.02 19.03 -28.40
N ASP A 81 13.54 17.85 -28.77
CA ASP A 81 14.35 16.87 -29.51
C ASP A 81 14.71 17.37 -30.92
N GLN A 82 13.77 18.04 -31.61
CA GLN A 82 14.02 18.70 -32.88
C GLN A 82 15.08 19.82 -32.76
N LEU A 83 14.91 20.72 -31.78
CA LEU A 83 15.84 21.83 -31.55
C LEU A 83 17.23 21.34 -31.12
N LYS A 84 17.33 20.23 -30.38
CA LYS A 84 18.60 19.58 -30.07
C LYS A 84 19.30 19.08 -31.34
N ASN A 85 18.56 18.47 -32.26
CA ASN A 85 19.12 18.01 -33.54
C ASN A 85 19.58 19.20 -34.38
N GLU A 86 18.78 20.27 -34.47
CA GLU A 86 19.16 21.51 -35.17
C GLU A 86 20.42 22.13 -34.57
N GLN A 87 20.53 22.18 -33.23
CA GLN A 87 21.71 22.71 -32.54
C GLN A 87 22.96 21.86 -32.84
N GLN A 88 22.83 20.54 -32.93
CA GLN A 88 23.95 19.67 -33.27
C GLN A 88 24.50 19.95 -34.67
N MET A 89 23.61 20.25 -35.63
CA MET A 89 23.99 20.61 -36.99
C MET A 89 24.53 22.05 -37.07
N ASN A 90 23.92 22.99 -36.34
CA ASN A 90 24.21 24.42 -36.39
C ASN A 90 24.65 24.96 -35.02
N LYS A 91 25.82 24.50 -34.54
CA LYS A 91 26.32 24.82 -33.19
C LYS A 91 26.55 26.32 -32.93
N MET A 92 26.76 27.12 -33.97
CA MET A 92 27.07 28.55 -33.84
C MET A 92 25.82 29.44 -33.85
N ASP A 93 24.63 28.89 -34.12
CA ASP A 93 23.40 29.67 -34.14
C ASP A 93 22.85 29.87 -32.72
N GLU A 94 23.13 31.04 -32.14
CA GLU A 94 22.62 31.47 -30.84
C GLU A 94 21.07 31.50 -30.81
N SER A 95 20.42 31.76 -31.95
CA SER A 95 18.95 31.81 -32.04
C SER A 95 18.33 30.44 -31.73
N VAL A 96 18.90 29.36 -32.28
CA VAL A 96 18.48 27.97 -31.99
C VAL A 96 18.71 27.64 -30.52
N GLN A 97 19.87 28.00 -29.99
CA GLN A 97 20.22 27.75 -28.59
C GLN A 97 19.24 28.47 -27.63
N ARG A 98 18.89 29.73 -27.91
CA ARG A 98 17.91 30.48 -27.13
C ARG A 98 16.52 29.83 -27.19
N ARG A 99 16.06 29.43 -28.38
CA ARG A 99 14.76 28.73 -28.53
C ARG A 99 14.74 27.42 -27.75
N LEU A 100 15.84 26.66 -27.77
CA LEU A 100 15.96 25.42 -27.01
C LEU A 100 15.78 25.66 -25.51
N TYR A 101 16.56 26.58 -24.92
CA TYR A 101 16.46 26.86 -23.48
C TYR A 101 15.08 27.39 -23.08
N LEU A 102 14.48 28.27 -23.87
CA LEU A 102 13.12 28.76 -23.59
C LEU A 102 12.08 27.63 -23.64
N THR A 103 12.22 26.68 -24.56
CA THR A 103 11.31 25.52 -24.66
C THR A 103 11.53 24.55 -23.49
N VAL A 104 12.78 24.33 -23.08
CA VAL A 104 13.12 23.54 -21.90
C VAL A 104 12.51 24.15 -20.63
N LEU A 105 12.63 25.47 -20.44
CA LEU A 105 12.00 26.16 -19.32
C LEU A 105 10.48 26.01 -19.32
N LYS A 106 9.83 26.12 -20.49
CA LYS A 106 8.39 25.88 -20.63
C LYS A 106 8.03 24.44 -20.26
N TYR A 107 8.79 23.45 -20.71
CA TYR A 107 8.57 22.05 -20.37
C TYR A 107 8.62 21.84 -18.85
N TRP A 108 9.69 22.33 -18.20
CA TRP A 108 9.85 22.19 -16.76
C TRP A 108 8.80 22.97 -15.96
N SER A 109 8.40 24.15 -16.42
CA SER A 109 7.30 24.90 -15.80
C SER A 109 6.00 24.08 -15.77
N ASN A 110 5.63 23.42 -16.88
CA ASN A 110 4.45 22.56 -16.90
C ASN A 110 4.65 21.30 -16.04
N LYS A 111 5.87 20.75 -15.98
CA LYS A 111 6.19 19.59 -15.16
C LYS A 111 6.09 19.90 -13.67
N VAL A 112 6.60 21.04 -13.21
CA VAL A 112 6.50 21.46 -11.80
C VAL A 112 5.05 21.60 -11.37
N VAL A 113 4.17 22.16 -12.21
CA VAL A 113 2.72 22.25 -11.89
C VAL A 113 2.10 20.85 -11.73
N GLU A 114 2.50 19.88 -12.55
CA GLU A 114 2.06 18.48 -12.41
C GLU A 114 2.54 17.84 -11.11
N GLU A 115 3.81 18.03 -10.75
CA GLU A 115 4.35 17.50 -9.50
C GLU A 115 3.71 18.17 -8.27
N LEU A 116 3.40 19.46 -8.34
CA LEU A 116 2.71 20.16 -7.25
C LEU A 116 1.30 19.60 -7.02
N GLU A 117 0.55 19.32 -8.08
CA GLU A 117 -0.76 18.66 -7.97
C GLU A 117 -0.63 17.24 -7.41
N SER A 118 0.40 16.47 -7.83
CA SER A 118 0.67 15.13 -7.27
C SER A 118 0.96 15.18 -5.77
N ILE A 119 1.78 16.14 -5.34
CA ILE A 119 2.10 16.33 -3.92
C ILE A 119 0.83 16.72 -3.14
N GLU A 120 -0.01 17.59 -3.70
CA GLU A 120 -1.27 17.98 -3.07
C GLU A 120 -2.23 16.79 -2.89
N GLU A 121 -2.32 15.90 -3.88
CA GLU A 121 -3.10 14.65 -3.81
C GLU A 121 -2.53 13.65 -2.78
N GLU A 122 -1.22 13.66 -2.54
CA GLU A 122 -0.54 12.75 -1.60
C GLU A 122 -0.58 13.23 -0.13
N LEU A 123 -0.60 14.55 0.12
CA LEU A 123 -0.69 15.13 1.46
C LEU A 123 -1.78 14.49 2.36
N PRO A 124 -3.04 14.32 1.92
CA PRO A 124 -4.07 13.68 2.75
C PRO A 124 -3.77 12.20 3.03
N LEU A 125 -3.08 11.49 2.13
CA LEU A 125 -2.68 10.10 2.34
C LEU A 125 -1.61 10.00 3.42
N VAL A 126 -0.62 10.90 3.39
CA VAL A 126 0.42 10.99 4.41
C VAL A 126 -0.17 11.35 5.76
N GLU A 127 -1.13 12.27 5.81
CA GLU A 127 -1.85 12.64 7.03
C GLU A 127 -2.64 11.46 7.60
N MET A 128 -3.35 10.72 6.75
CA MET A 128 -4.04 9.50 7.17
C MET A 128 -3.06 8.44 7.69
N MET A 129 -1.89 8.29 7.06
CA MET A 129 -0.84 7.37 7.54
C MET A 129 -0.27 7.79 8.89
N ARG A 130 -0.01 9.09 9.08
CA ARG A 130 0.41 9.67 10.36
C ARG A 130 -0.61 9.40 11.46
N ASN A 131 -1.89 9.63 11.20
CA ASN A 131 -2.96 9.41 12.17
C ASN A 131 -3.08 7.92 12.55
N ARG A 132 -2.95 7.00 11.58
CA ARG A 132 -2.93 5.55 11.86
C ARG A 132 -1.74 5.10 12.72
N LEU A 133 -0.57 5.72 12.55
CA LEU A 133 0.60 5.42 13.38
C LEU A 133 0.39 5.94 14.82
N GLN A 134 -0.13 7.16 14.97
CA GLN A 134 -0.43 7.73 16.29
C GLN A 134 -1.48 6.93 17.07
N THR A 135 -2.52 6.41 16.41
CA THR A 135 -3.52 5.55 17.07
C THR A 135 -2.91 4.24 17.59
N ARG A 136 -1.83 3.73 16.96
CA ARG A 136 -1.15 2.52 17.43
C ARG A 136 -0.26 2.77 18.64
N ASP A 137 0.27 3.98 18.79
CA ASP A 137 1.09 4.36 19.95
C ASP A 137 0.22 4.60 21.20
N VAL A 138 -1.01 5.12 21.04
CA VAL A 138 -1.94 5.35 22.17
C VAL A 138 -2.47 4.04 22.80
N GLU A 139 -2.63 2.96 22.02
CA GLU A 139 -2.99 1.64 22.56
C GLU A 139 -1.82 0.93 23.27
N LYS A 140 -0.58 1.40 23.09
CA LYS A 140 0.61 0.79 23.69
C LYS A 140 0.89 1.26 25.12
N ASP A 141 0.34 2.40 25.53
CA ASP A 141 0.63 3.03 26.83
C ASP A 141 -0.31 2.61 27.98
N THR A 142 -1.29 1.73 27.75
CA THR A 142 -2.21 1.23 28.80
C THR A 142 -1.93 -0.19 29.30
N SER A 143 -0.85 -0.83 28.85
CA SER A 143 -0.47 -2.16 29.35
C SER A 143 1.01 -2.20 29.72
N THR A 144 1.34 -1.55 30.83
CA THR A 144 2.60 -1.79 31.53
C THR A 144 2.68 -3.26 31.93
N ASN A 145 3.78 -3.90 31.50
CA ASN A 145 4.31 -5.18 31.97
C ASN A 145 3.98 -6.43 31.13
N SER A 146 4.50 -6.45 29.90
CA SER A 146 5.09 -7.68 29.36
C SER A 146 6.31 -7.39 28.50
N LEU A 147 7.47 -7.37 29.16
CA LEU A 147 8.74 -7.58 28.48
C LEU A 147 8.69 -8.98 27.85
N PHE A 148 9.12 -9.08 26.59
CA PHE A 148 9.10 -10.26 25.69
C PHE A 148 7.80 -10.49 24.89
N PHE A 149 7.57 -9.69 23.85
CA PHE A 149 6.77 -10.13 22.70
C PHE A 149 7.45 -9.72 21.40
N HIS A 150 7.86 -10.75 20.65
CA HIS A 150 8.53 -10.67 19.36
C HIS A 150 7.72 -9.85 18.34
N ASP A 151 8.43 -9.26 17.36
CA ASP A 151 7.89 -8.79 16.08
C ASP A 151 7.19 -9.95 15.32
N GLU A 152 6.04 -10.40 15.80
CA GLU A 152 5.14 -11.21 14.99
C GLU A 152 4.12 -10.28 14.35
N LYS A 153 4.33 -9.98 13.06
CA LYS A 153 3.20 -9.73 12.15
C LYS A 153 2.12 -10.75 12.51
N PRO A 154 0.83 -10.37 12.64
CA PRO A 154 -0.21 -11.36 12.92
C PRO A 154 -0.05 -12.47 11.89
N THR A 155 0.29 -13.67 12.35
CA THR A 155 0.49 -14.82 11.47
C THR A 155 -0.84 -15.00 10.74
N THR A 156 -0.89 -14.57 9.47
CA THR A 156 -2.07 -14.75 8.65
C THR A 156 -2.35 -16.24 8.63
N LEU A 157 -3.53 -16.67 9.07
CA LEU A 157 -3.91 -18.07 9.15
C LEU A 157 -3.57 -18.73 7.80
N LYS A 158 -2.67 -19.71 7.83
CA LYS A 158 -2.29 -20.44 6.62
C LYS A 158 -3.54 -21.18 6.13
N PRO A 159 -3.93 -21.04 4.85
CA PRO A 159 -5.07 -21.78 4.33
C PRO A 159 -4.78 -23.29 4.43
N PHE A 160 -5.78 -24.06 4.86
CA PHE A 160 -5.73 -25.52 4.90
C PHE A 160 -6.95 -26.09 4.18
N ILE A 161 -6.81 -27.29 3.61
CA ILE A 161 -7.89 -27.96 2.90
C ILE A 161 -8.53 -29.00 3.82
N LEU A 162 -9.86 -28.93 3.98
CA LEU A 162 -10.63 -29.93 4.70
C LEU A 162 -11.27 -30.91 3.71
N THR A 163 -10.85 -32.18 3.72
CA THR A 163 -11.31 -33.23 2.80
C THR A 163 -12.35 -34.13 3.45
N ARG A 164 -13.26 -34.72 2.65
CA ARG A 164 -14.28 -35.65 3.16
C ARG A 164 -13.71 -37.04 3.45
N SER A 165 -12.81 -37.53 2.61
CA SER A 165 -12.21 -38.87 2.76
C SER A 165 -10.70 -38.83 3.00
N ALA A 166 -10.18 -39.90 3.61
CA ALA A 166 -8.73 -40.09 3.82
C ALA A 166 -7.97 -40.31 2.49
N GLN A 167 -8.63 -40.92 1.50
CA GLN A 167 -8.07 -41.08 0.16
C GLN A 167 -7.82 -39.71 -0.51
N GLN A 168 -8.77 -38.78 -0.37
CA GLN A 168 -8.60 -37.40 -0.84
C GLN A 168 -7.44 -36.70 -0.11
N LYS A 169 -7.31 -36.88 1.22
CA LYS A 169 -6.17 -36.33 2.00
C LYS A 169 -4.81 -36.81 1.47
N SER A 170 -4.71 -38.07 1.05
CA SER A 170 -3.47 -38.61 0.47
C SER A 170 -3.13 -37.96 -0.87
N VAL A 171 -4.13 -37.65 -1.70
CA VAL A 171 -3.93 -37.01 -3.01
C VAL A 171 -3.66 -35.51 -2.87
N PHE A 172 -4.44 -34.81 -2.04
CA PHE A 172 -4.26 -33.39 -1.76
C PHE A 172 -3.11 -33.20 -0.78
N GLY A 173 -1.93 -32.82 -1.26
CA GLY A 173 -0.75 -32.53 -0.43
C GLY A 173 0.57 -33.11 -0.94
N LEU A 174 0.53 -34.03 -1.90
CA LEU A 174 1.73 -34.62 -2.53
C LEU A 174 2.37 -33.76 -3.64
N GLY A 175 1.92 -32.50 -3.81
CA GLY A 175 2.43 -31.55 -4.80
C GLY A 175 3.17 -30.36 -4.18
N TYR A 176 3.93 -29.62 -4.99
CA TYR A 176 4.57 -28.37 -4.58
C TYR A 176 3.73 -27.16 -5.01
N PRO A 177 3.47 -26.17 -4.13
CA PRO A 177 3.66 -26.18 -2.67
C PRO A 177 2.56 -27.00 -1.97
N SER A 178 2.94 -27.84 -1.00
CA SER A 178 2.01 -28.71 -0.28
C SER A 178 1.20 -27.91 0.75
N ILE A 179 -0.07 -27.67 0.43
CA ILE A 179 -1.00 -27.04 1.35
C ILE A 179 -1.35 -28.06 2.46
N PRO A 180 -1.36 -27.69 3.75
CA PRO A 180 -1.80 -28.57 4.82
C PRO A 180 -3.23 -29.07 4.56
N THR A 181 -3.42 -30.40 4.56
CA THR A 181 -4.71 -31.04 4.32
C THR A 181 -5.09 -31.94 5.48
N MET A 182 -6.36 -31.90 5.88
CA MET A 182 -6.90 -32.68 7.00
C MET A 182 -8.31 -33.18 6.65
N THR A 183 -8.76 -34.30 7.22
CA THR A 183 -10.15 -34.74 7.00
C THR A 183 -11.13 -34.02 7.92
N VAL A 184 -12.40 -33.95 7.51
CA VAL A 184 -13.50 -33.41 8.34
C VAL A 184 -13.54 -34.10 9.70
N ASP A 185 -13.43 -35.43 9.74
CA ASP A 185 -13.45 -36.21 10.98
C ASP A 185 -12.24 -35.92 11.89
N GLU A 186 -11.05 -35.78 11.31
CA GLU A 186 -9.82 -35.47 12.05
C GLU A 186 -9.88 -34.05 12.64
N TRP A 187 -10.41 -33.08 11.90
CA TRP A 187 -10.68 -31.74 12.40
C TRP A 187 -11.71 -31.72 13.53
N TYR A 188 -12.79 -32.49 13.38
CA TYR A 188 -13.83 -32.61 14.39
C TYR A 188 -13.25 -33.20 15.69
N ASN A 189 -12.48 -34.28 15.59
CA ASN A 189 -11.82 -34.90 16.73
C ASN A 189 -10.79 -33.98 17.40
N GLN A 190 -10.05 -33.19 16.63
CA GLN A 190 -9.09 -32.23 17.17
C GLN A 190 -9.76 -31.09 17.95
N ARG A 191 -10.92 -30.60 17.48
CA ARG A 191 -11.59 -29.43 18.06
C ARG A 191 -12.62 -29.77 19.13
N PHE A 192 -13.15 -30.99 19.13
CA PHE A 192 -14.20 -31.44 20.05
C PHE A 192 -13.86 -32.73 20.81
N GLY A 193 -12.90 -33.53 20.33
CA GLY A 193 -12.52 -34.80 20.96
C GLY A 193 -11.73 -34.64 22.26
N ASP A 194 -10.92 -33.57 22.40
CA ASP A 194 -10.14 -33.33 23.63
C ASP A 194 -10.98 -32.73 24.77
N THR A 195 -12.19 -32.24 24.48
CA THR A 195 -13.16 -31.81 25.50
C THR A 195 -14.07 -32.92 26.01
N PHE A 196 -14.06 -34.11 25.38
CA PHE A 196 -14.90 -35.24 25.74
C PHE A 196 -14.15 -36.42 26.36
N SER A 197 -12.82 -36.32 26.51
CA SER A 197 -11.97 -37.35 27.09
C SER A 197 -11.90 -37.33 28.63
N GLN A 198 -12.57 -36.39 29.31
CA GLN A 198 -12.73 -36.38 30.77
C GLN A 198 -14.01 -37.07 31.28
N GLN A 199 -14.85 -37.65 30.41
CA GLN A 199 -16.04 -38.39 30.86
C GLN A 199 -16.10 -39.81 30.27
N LYS A 200 -15.21 -40.68 30.73
CA LYS A 200 -15.56 -42.09 30.87
C LYS A 200 -16.44 -42.25 32.10
N HIS A 201 -17.76 -42.28 31.89
CA HIS A 201 -18.72 -43.18 32.54
C HIS A 201 -20.13 -42.80 32.04
N GLY A 202 -20.71 -43.62 31.18
CA GLY A 202 -22.05 -43.37 30.66
C GLY A 202 -22.42 -44.27 29.51
N LYS A 203 -22.71 -45.52 29.85
CA LYS A 203 -23.41 -46.50 28.99
C LYS A 203 -24.71 -45.88 28.47
N THR A 204 -24.95 -45.87 27.16
CA THR A 204 -26.31 -45.86 26.62
C THR A 204 -26.35 -46.66 25.32
N GLU A 205 -27.08 -47.76 25.42
CA GLU A 205 -27.46 -48.68 24.37
C GLU A 205 -28.41 -47.98 23.39
N TYR A 206 -28.17 -48.11 22.08
CA TYR A 206 -29.22 -48.04 21.07
C TYR A 206 -29.10 -49.27 20.18
N SER A 207 -30.23 -49.94 20.06
CA SER A 207 -30.36 -51.32 19.63
C SER A 207 -29.97 -51.59 18.18
N LYS A 208 -29.31 -52.74 18.04
CA LYS A 208 -29.13 -53.57 16.85
C LYS A 208 -30.45 -53.76 16.09
N GLY A 209 -30.46 -53.40 14.81
CA GLY A 209 -31.37 -53.90 13.78
C GLY A 209 -30.52 -54.53 12.68
N ASP A 210 -30.36 -55.84 12.77
CA ASP A 210 -29.77 -56.71 11.75
C ASP A 210 -30.94 -57.40 11.04
N SER A 211 -31.14 -57.08 9.78
CA SER A 211 -31.95 -57.86 8.84
C SER A 211 -31.47 -57.51 7.44
N GLY A 212 -30.76 -58.45 6.81
CA GLY A 212 -30.55 -58.41 5.37
C GLY A 212 -31.90 -58.51 4.65
N ASP A 213 -32.08 -57.68 3.64
CA ASP A 213 -33.08 -57.89 2.60
C ASP A 213 -32.53 -57.28 1.30
N GLU A 214 -32.36 -58.14 0.30
CA GLU A 214 -32.03 -57.76 -1.07
C GLU A 214 -33.31 -57.28 -1.76
N GLY A 215 -33.29 -56.06 -2.27
CA GLY A 215 -34.21 -55.63 -3.32
C GLY A 215 -34.97 -54.33 -3.03
N SER A 216 -34.96 -53.44 -4.02
CA SER A 216 -35.76 -52.21 -4.13
C SER A 216 -35.11 -50.92 -3.59
N SER A 217 -34.29 -50.26 -4.42
CA SER A 217 -34.13 -48.79 -4.38
C SER A 217 -33.64 -48.21 -5.72
N GLU A 218 -34.04 -48.79 -6.85
CA GLU A 218 -33.77 -48.18 -8.16
C GLU A 218 -34.51 -46.82 -8.33
N ASP A 219 -35.64 -46.62 -7.63
CA ASP A 219 -36.46 -45.39 -7.70
C ASP A 219 -35.86 -44.18 -6.95
N GLU A 220 -35.21 -44.37 -5.79
CA GLU A 220 -34.64 -43.27 -5.00
C GLU A 220 -33.36 -42.69 -5.63
N HIS A 221 -32.63 -43.50 -6.39
CA HIS A 221 -31.44 -43.06 -7.11
C HIS A 221 -31.81 -42.22 -8.35
N GLU A 222 -32.87 -42.60 -9.07
CA GLU A 222 -33.33 -41.86 -10.27
C GLU A 222 -33.93 -40.49 -9.92
N GLU A 223 -34.66 -40.37 -8.81
CA GLU A 223 -35.27 -39.09 -8.39
C GLU A 223 -34.21 -38.08 -7.94
N ASN A 224 -33.13 -38.53 -7.29
CA ASN A 224 -32.00 -37.68 -6.91
C ASN A 224 -31.24 -37.18 -8.16
N ASP A 225 -31.06 -38.04 -9.15
CA ASP A 225 -30.43 -37.68 -10.41
C ASP A 225 -31.27 -36.66 -11.21
N GLU A 226 -32.60 -36.82 -11.24
CA GLU A 226 -33.50 -35.87 -11.90
C GLU A 226 -33.53 -34.50 -11.20
N GLN A 227 -33.57 -34.47 -9.86
CA GLN A 227 -33.50 -33.22 -9.11
C GLN A 227 -32.17 -32.49 -9.33
N THR A 228 -31.08 -33.23 -9.45
CA THR A 228 -29.76 -32.68 -9.75
C THR A 228 -29.73 -32.07 -11.15
N ARG A 229 -30.30 -32.75 -12.15
CA ARG A 229 -30.47 -32.22 -13.51
C ARG A 229 -31.32 -30.95 -13.54
N ALA A 230 -32.45 -30.93 -12.82
CA ALA A 230 -33.33 -29.77 -12.75
C ALA A 230 -32.65 -28.55 -12.10
N GLN A 231 -31.81 -28.75 -11.08
CA GLN A 231 -31.04 -27.68 -10.46
C GLN A 231 -29.95 -27.11 -11.38
N LEU A 232 -29.28 -27.98 -12.15
CA LEU A 232 -28.32 -27.58 -13.17
C LEU A 232 -28.99 -26.73 -14.27
N MET A 233 -30.16 -27.16 -14.76
CA MET A 233 -30.92 -26.40 -15.77
C MET A 233 -31.38 -25.03 -15.26
N LYS A 234 -31.90 -24.99 -14.03
CA LYS A 234 -32.33 -23.73 -13.40
C LYS A 234 -31.18 -22.75 -13.21
N TRP A 235 -29.99 -23.27 -12.95
CA TRP A 235 -28.79 -22.45 -12.79
C TRP A 235 -28.30 -21.89 -14.12
N ASP A 236 -28.38 -22.67 -15.19
CA ASP A 236 -28.03 -22.21 -16.54
C ASP A 236 -28.99 -21.12 -17.05
N GLU A 237 -30.29 -21.33 -16.86
CA GLU A 237 -31.32 -20.36 -17.22
C GLU A 237 -31.14 -19.01 -16.49
N TYR A 238 -30.79 -19.05 -15.20
CA TYR A 238 -30.41 -17.85 -14.46
C TYR A 238 -29.23 -17.13 -15.12
N LYS A 239 -28.19 -17.84 -15.56
CA LYS A 239 -27.01 -17.23 -16.18
C LYS A 239 -27.30 -16.62 -17.54
N ASP A 240 -28.22 -17.19 -18.31
CA ASP A 240 -28.65 -16.67 -19.62
C ASP A 240 -29.40 -15.34 -19.49
N TYR A 241 -30.29 -15.23 -18.49
CA TYR A 241 -31.00 -13.97 -18.21
C TYR A 241 -30.15 -12.96 -17.43
N HIS A 242 -29.03 -13.38 -16.81
CA HIS A 242 -28.19 -12.53 -15.97
C HIS A 242 -26.78 -12.32 -16.55
N ARG A 243 -26.65 -11.36 -17.48
CA ARG A 243 -25.37 -11.00 -18.11
C ARG A 243 -24.31 -10.59 -17.07
N ARG A 244 -23.07 -11.02 -17.29
CA ARG A 244 -21.91 -10.58 -16.49
C ARG A 244 -21.86 -9.06 -16.40
N GLY A 245 -21.84 -8.54 -15.16
CA GLY A 245 -21.87 -7.10 -14.88
C GLY A 245 -23.25 -6.54 -14.54
N TRP A 246 -24.31 -7.35 -14.53
CA TRP A 246 -25.59 -6.92 -13.99
C TRP A 246 -25.45 -6.60 -12.49
N GLY A 247 -25.80 -5.38 -12.09
CA GLY A 247 -25.76 -4.91 -10.70
C GLY A 247 -24.46 -4.23 -10.26
N ASN A 248 -23.38 -4.29 -11.05
CA ASN A 248 -22.12 -3.60 -10.74
C ASN A 248 -21.93 -2.35 -11.63
N THR A 249 -22.84 -1.38 -11.51
CA THR A 249 -22.77 -0.09 -12.22
C THR A 249 -22.16 1.05 -11.39
N HIS A 250 -21.93 0.85 -10.09
CA HIS A 250 -21.40 1.87 -9.18
C HIS A 250 -19.87 1.82 -8.99
N ASN A 251 -19.21 0.70 -9.28
CA ASN A 251 -17.74 0.61 -9.30
C ASN A 251 -17.25 0.63 -10.75
N LYS A 252 -17.36 1.78 -11.42
CA LYS A 252 -16.60 2.07 -12.63
C LYS A 252 -15.38 2.90 -12.24
N GLY A 253 -14.30 2.20 -11.89
CA GLY A 253 -12.95 2.74 -11.95
C GLY A 253 -12.43 2.72 -13.38
#